data_AF-A0A9W6WSH4-F1
#
_entry.id   AF-A0A9W6WSH4-F1
#
_cell.length_a   1.000
_cell.length_b   1.000
_cell.length_c   1.000
_cell.angle_alpha   90.00
_cell.angle_beta   90.00
_cell.angle_gamma   90.00
#
_symmetry.space_group_name_H-M   'P 1'
#
loop_
_entity.id
_entity.type
_entity.pdbx_description
1 polymer ?
#
loop_
_entity_poly.entity_id
_entity_poly.type
_entity_poly.pdbx_seq_one_letter_code
_entity_poly.pdbx_strand_id
1 'polypeptide(L)'
;MVQSKYQCAKCEMIFVSSVKLRDHAKNQCERINIETFPTEPSIYRPPQNAIRSLLTKYSIKDADHYIDHFIVYDFEAILKPIGVQHGESTIFTNEHIPVSVSIADSLTEAVRCFVNADPKALLTDMLKYIADVAVEIQKYNVEKYETLLRIIINTYGLTGVEIPGANLGKTYKWNDVDSWIKEGKYSSFFDFHRSLGFGKNRSDYGRIKQQLDQVPVFGFNSGRYDINLIKSDLFAVIGTDNVKSVIKNPSYMCIATSDMKMLDISNNVPAGTSYDKYLTTYLGGCKCDDKVRCVCGLGKGLFPYEYFTSFNVLNEDQVPAKSAIDSKLRGSKISDENYERVK
;
A
#
# COMPACT_ATOMS: atom_id res chain seq x y z
N MET A 1 -17.07 -3.71 -52.42
CA MET A 1 -15.65 -3.95 -52.07
C MET A 1 -15.59 -5.08 -51.06
N VAL A 2 -14.99 -6.21 -51.41
CA VAL A 2 -14.74 -7.31 -50.47
C VAL A 2 -13.66 -6.82 -49.50
N GLN A 3 -14.00 -6.64 -48.22
CA GLN A 3 -12.98 -6.36 -47.21
C GLN A 3 -12.07 -7.58 -47.09
N SER A 4 -10.86 -7.47 -47.64
CA SER A 4 -9.83 -8.50 -47.45
C SER A 4 -9.53 -8.61 -45.96
N LYS A 5 -9.80 -9.79 -45.39
CA LYS A 5 -9.43 -10.14 -44.02
C LYS A 5 -8.03 -10.73 -44.04
N TYR A 6 -7.13 -10.24 -43.19
CA TYR A 6 -5.72 -10.63 -43.14
C TYR A 6 -5.46 -11.44 -41.88
N GLN A 7 -5.08 -12.72 -42.01
CA GLN A 7 -4.85 -13.61 -40.87
C GLN A 7 -3.36 -13.66 -40.49
N CYS A 8 -3.06 -13.64 -39.20
CA CYS A 8 -1.70 -13.86 -38.72
C CYS A 8 -1.35 -15.35 -38.76
N ALA A 9 -0.19 -15.69 -39.36
CA ALA A 9 0.27 -17.08 -39.45
C ALA A 9 0.78 -17.67 -38.12
N LYS A 10 1.03 -16.83 -37.10
CA LYS A 10 1.54 -17.28 -35.79
C LYS A 10 0.43 -17.51 -34.76
N CYS A 11 -0.54 -16.58 -34.66
CA CYS A 11 -1.58 -16.59 -33.62
C CYS A 11 -3.00 -16.68 -34.17
N GLU A 12 -3.15 -16.80 -35.50
CA GLU A 12 -4.42 -16.95 -36.22
C GLU A 12 -5.41 -15.79 -36.09
N MET A 13 -5.07 -14.70 -35.40
CA MET A 13 -5.92 -13.50 -35.32
C MET A 13 -6.15 -12.86 -36.69
N ILE A 14 -7.37 -12.35 -36.88
CA ILE A 14 -7.85 -11.76 -38.15
C ILE A 14 -7.88 -10.24 -38.05
N PHE A 15 -7.24 -9.57 -39.00
CA PHE A 15 -7.11 -8.12 -39.07
C PHE A 15 -7.87 -7.56 -40.27
N VAL A 16 -8.43 -6.37 -40.08
CA VAL A 16 -9.15 -5.61 -41.11
C VAL A 16 -8.24 -4.94 -42.14
N SER A 17 -6.92 -4.94 -41.93
CA SER A 17 -5.94 -4.40 -42.87
C SER A 17 -4.57 -5.06 -42.74
N SER A 18 -3.81 -5.06 -43.84
CA SER A 18 -2.42 -5.53 -43.88
C SER A 18 -1.48 -4.73 -42.99
N VAL A 19 -1.76 -3.43 -42.79
CA VAL A 19 -0.98 -2.57 -41.88
C VAL A 19 -1.11 -3.06 -40.44
N LYS A 20 -2.33 -3.33 -39.96
CA LYS A 20 -2.57 -3.83 -38.60
C LYS A 20 -1.93 -5.21 -38.39
N LEU A 21 -2.00 -6.09 -39.39
CA LEU A 21 -1.31 -7.39 -39.33
C LEU A 21 0.22 -7.21 -39.22
N ARG A 22 0.81 -6.29 -39.98
CA ARG A 22 2.25 -6.01 -39.95
C ARG A 22 2.70 -5.42 -38.62
N ASP A 23 1.92 -4.51 -38.05
CA ASP A 23 2.22 -3.90 -36.74
C ASP A 23 2.09 -4.93 -35.62
N HIS A 24 1.07 -5.80 -35.70
CA HIS A 24 0.91 -6.94 -34.82
C HIS A 24 2.11 -7.91 -34.90
N ALA A 25 2.51 -8.28 -36.11
CA ALA A 25 3.60 -9.23 -36.36
C ALA A 25 4.98 -8.71 -35.90
N LYS A 26 5.18 -7.38 -35.88
CA LYS A 26 6.46 -6.80 -35.48
C LYS A 26 6.79 -6.99 -34.00
N ASN A 27 5.84 -6.80 -33.07
CA ASN A 27 6.15 -6.75 -31.63
C ASN A 27 5.02 -7.20 -30.68
N GLN A 28 3.87 -7.61 -31.21
CA GLN A 28 2.65 -7.83 -30.40
C GLN A 28 2.08 -9.25 -30.52
N CYS A 29 2.62 -10.09 -31.40
CA CYS A 29 2.12 -11.44 -31.66
C CYS A 29 2.31 -12.40 -30.47
N GLU A 30 3.37 -12.21 -29.68
CA GLU A 30 3.72 -13.05 -28.52
C GLU A 30 3.16 -12.51 -27.20
N ARG A 31 2.49 -11.36 -27.22
CA ARG A 31 1.90 -10.75 -26.03
C ARG A 31 0.51 -11.34 -25.79
N ILE A 32 0.39 -12.12 -24.72
CA ILE A 32 -0.84 -12.83 -24.35
C ILE A 32 -1.96 -11.85 -23.94
N ASN A 33 -1.60 -10.68 -23.38
CA ASN A 33 -2.50 -9.58 -23.06
C ASN A 33 -1.90 -8.25 -23.51
N ILE A 34 -2.70 -7.40 -24.18
CA ILE A 34 -2.35 -6.01 -24.50
C ILE A 34 -3.39 -5.13 -23.82
N GLU A 35 -3.06 -4.69 -22.61
CA GLU A 35 -3.88 -3.69 -21.93
C GLU A 35 -3.36 -2.31 -22.30
N THR A 36 -4.23 -1.49 -22.89
CA THR A 36 -3.89 -0.12 -23.27
C THR A 36 -4.46 0.80 -22.21
N PHE A 37 -3.58 1.45 -21.46
CA PHE A 37 -3.98 2.44 -20.47
C PHE A 37 -3.79 3.84 -21.05
N PRO A 38 -4.71 4.77 -20.80
CA PRO A 38 -4.48 6.16 -21.14
C PRO A 38 -3.25 6.65 -20.36
N THR A 39 -2.32 7.30 -21.05
CA THR A 39 -1.08 7.83 -20.45
C THR A 39 -1.36 8.86 -19.35
N GLU A 40 -2.53 9.48 -19.41
CA GLU A 40 -3.02 10.46 -18.45
C GLU A 40 -4.43 10.08 -18.00
N PRO A 41 -4.75 10.20 -16.70
CA PRO A 41 -6.08 9.88 -16.20
C PRO A 41 -7.12 10.85 -16.77
N SER A 42 -8.19 10.31 -17.34
CA SER A 42 -9.25 11.08 -18.01
C SER A 42 -10.34 11.60 -17.05
N ILE A 43 -10.50 10.96 -15.89
CA ILE A 43 -11.57 11.26 -14.92
C ILE A 43 -11.10 12.21 -13.82
N TYR A 44 -9.85 12.06 -13.37
CA TYR A 44 -9.27 12.87 -12.31
C TYR A 44 -7.79 13.12 -12.61
N ARG A 45 -7.42 14.39 -12.82
CA ARG A 45 -6.02 14.78 -12.90
C ARG A 45 -5.57 15.18 -11.50
N PRO A 46 -4.73 14.39 -10.82
CA PRO A 46 -4.24 14.78 -9.51
C PRO A 46 -3.48 16.11 -9.63
N PRO A 47 -3.59 16.99 -8.62
CA PRO A 47 -2.74 18.17 -8.56
C PRO A 47 -1.27 17.74 -8.62
N GLN A 48 -0.42 18.62 -9.17
CA GLN A 48 1.01 18.36 -9.28
C GLN A 48 1.58 17.93 -7.92
N ASN A 49 2.34 16.84 -7.90
CA ASN A 49 2.97 16.31 -6.69
C ASN A 49 3.70 17.44 -5.94
N ALA A 50 3.43 17.57 -4.64
CA ALA A 50 3.93 18.68 -3.84
C ALA A 50 5.46 18.73 -3.79
N ILE A 51 6.12 17.58 -3.68
CA ILE A 51 7.59 17.47 -3.71
C ILE A 51 8.10 17.92 -5.08
N ARG A 52 7.50 17.44 -6.16
CA ARG A 52 7.86 17.86 -7.53
C ARG A 52 7.74 19.36 -7.72
N SER A 53 6.65 19.96 -7.23
CA SER A 53 6.43 21.42 -7.27
C SER A 53 7.52 22.16 -6.50
N LEU A 54 7.91 21.68 -5.32
CA LEU A 54 8.98 22.28 -4.51
C LEU A 54 10.36 22.12 -5.18
N LEU A 55 10.71 20.93 -5.67
CA LEU A 55 11.96 20.71 -6.40
C LEU A 55 12.10 21.66 -7.59
N THR A 56 11.02 21.87 -8.34
CA THR A 56 10.98 22.86 -9.44
C THR A 56 11.13 24.29 -8.91
N LYS A 57 10.39 24.67 -7.87
CA LYS A 57 10.44 26.00 -7.26
C LYS A 57 11.86 26.38 -6.80
N TYR A 58 12.61 25.44 -6.26
CA TYR A 58 13.97 25.65 -5.75
C TYR A 58 15.07 25.20 -6.71
N SER A 59 14.73 24.86 -7.95
CA SER A 59 15.68 24.47 -9.01
C SER A 59 16.61 23.29 -8.66
N ILE A 60 16.10 22.31 -7.91
CA ILE A 60 16.81 21.08 -7.53
C ILE A 60 16.65 20.05 -8.65
N LYS A 61 17.75 19.42 -9.09
CA LYS A 61 17.78 18.52 -10.26
C LYS A 61 18.29 17.11 -9.94
N ASP A 62 18.93 16.95 -8.81
CA ASP A 62 19.62 15.75 -8.33
C ASP A 62 18.72 14.85 -7.46
N ALA A 63 17.47 15.25 -7.21
CA ALA A 63 16.48 14.45 -6.49
C ALA A 63 15.21 14.27 -7.34
N ASP A 64 14.63 13.07 -7.29
CA ASP A 64 13.29 12.80 -7.80
C ASP A 64 12.20 13.11 -6.76
N HIS A 65 10.94 12.99 -7.15
CA HIS A 65 9.78 13.38 -6.33
C HIS A 65 9.07 12.20 -5.64
N TYR A 66 9.64 10.99 -5.75
CA TYR A 66 9.06 9.76 -5.22
C TYR A 66 9.50 9.52 -3.78
N ILE A 67 8.56 9.02 -2.98
CA ILE A 67 8.87 8.38 -1.70
C ILE A 67 9.20 6.93 -2.03
N ASP A 68 10.45 6.52 -1.77
CA ASP A 68 10.98 5.23 -2.26
C ASP A 68 10.46 4.05 -1.44
N HIS A 69 10.20 4.28 -0.16
CA HIS A 69 9.84 3.22 0.77
C HIS A 69 8.37 3.28 1.20
N PHE A 70 7.79 2.09 1.34
CA PHE A 70 6.40 1.89 1.69
C PHE A 70 6.25 0.56 2.45
N ILE A 71 5.09 0.39 3.05
CA ILE A 71 4.70 -0.83 3.76
C ILE A 71 3.51 -1.42 3.04
N VAL A 72 3.41 -2.75 2.93
CA VAL A 72 2.26 -3.46 2.39
C VAL A 72 1.67 -4.40 3.44
N TYR A 73 0.36 -4.61 3.40
CA TYR A 73 -0.32 -5.56 4.29
C TYR A 73 -1.46 -6.32 3.59
N ASP A 74 -1.81 -7.49 4.13
CA ASP A 74 -2.97 -8.29 3.76
C ASP A 74 -3.52 -9.00 5.01
N PHE A 75 -4.83 -8.95 5.20
CA PHE A 75 -5.52 -9.59 6.33
C PHE A 75 -6.16 -10.90 5.91
N GLU A 76 -6.20 -11.84 6.85
CA GLU A 76 -7.06 -13.01 6.77
C GLU A 76 -8.08 -13.01 7.90
N ALA A 77 -9.23 -13.62 7.64
CA ALA A 77 -10.37 -13.62 8.54
C ALA A 77 -10.98 -15.02 8.71
N ILE A 78 -11.42 -15.30 9.93
CA ILE A 78 -12.28 -16.43 10.25
C ILE A 78 -13.69 -16.14 9.75
N LEU A 79 -14.34 -17.17 9.19
CA LEU A 79 -15.76 -17.15 8.81
C LEU A 79 -16.59 -17.79 9.92
N LYS A 80 -16.89 -17.03 10.97
CA LYS A 80 -17.65 -17.54 12.13
C LYS A 80 -19.13 -17.66 11.77
N PRO A 81 -19.75 -18.85 11.83
CA PRO A 81 -21.16 -19.00 11.53
C PRO A 81 -22.05 -18.30 12.56
N ILE A 82 -23.08 -17.57 12.10
CA ILE A 82 -24.00 -16.82 12.98
C ILE A 82 -25.49 -17.10 12.71
N GLY A 83 -25.87 -17.41 11.46
CA GLY A 83 -27.25 -17.78 11.09
C GLY A 83 -28.32 -16.73 11.47
N VAL A 84 -27.98 -15.43 11.48
CA VAL A 84 -28.87 -14.37 11.96
C VAL A 84 -29.81 -13.91 10.85
N GLN A 85 -31.12 -14.00 11.08
CA GLN A 85 -32.13 -13.49 10.16
C GLN A 85 -32.26 -11.96 10.27
N HIS A 86 -32.29 -11.27 9.12
CA HIS A 86 -32.48 -9.83 9.02
C HIS A 86 -33.63 -9.52 8.07
N GLY A 87 -34.78 -9.14 8.66
CA GLY A 87 -36.02 -9.00 7.92
C GLY A 87 -36.55 -10.34 7.42
N GLU A 88 -37.41 -10.31 6.40
CA GLU A 88 -38.12 -11.52 5.96
C GLU A 88 -37.29 -12.41 5.03
N SER A 89 -36.36 -11.85 4.25
CA SER A 89 -35.70 -12.55 3.13
C SER A 89 -34.18 -12.69 3.26
N THR A 90 -33.53 -12.00 4.20
CA THR A 90 -32.06 -12.00 4.32
C THR A 90 -31.61 -12.77 5.54
N ILE A 91 -30.63 -13.66 5.36
CA ILE A 91 -29.98 -14.39 6.44
C ILE A 91 -28.48 -14.12 6.36
N PHE A 92 -27.91 -13.56 7.42
CA PHE A 92 -26.47 -13.48 7.59
C PHE A 92 -25.94 -14.84 8.00
N THR A 93 -25.13 -15.46 7.16
CA THR A 93 -24.62 -16.80 7.38
C THR A 93 -23.35 -16.78 8.24
N ASN A 94 -22.43 -15.88 7.94
CA ASN A 94 -21.13 -15.78 8.62
C ASN A 94 -20.79 -14.35 9.02
N GLU A 95 -20.11 -14.23 10.16
CA GLU A 95 -19.41 -13.05 10.63
C GLU A 95 -17.92 -13.20 10.31
N HIS A 96 -17.31 -12.17 9.71
CA HIS A 96 -15.89 -12.17 9.40
C HIS A 96 -15.13 -11.54 10.57
N ILE A 97 -14.19 -12.28 11.16
CA ILE A 97 -13.38 -11.81 12.29
C ILE A 97 -11.90 -11.86 11.87
N PRO A 98 -11.14 -10.75 11.93
CA PRO A 98 -9.73 -10.77 11.57
C PRO A 98 -8.96 -11.73 12.49
N VAL A 99 -8.10 -12.57 11.90
CA VAL A 99 -7.32 -13.57 12.63
C VAL A 99 -5.82 -13.38 12.45
N SER A 100 -5.41 -12.90 11.28
CA SER A 100 -4.01 -12.62 11.01
C SER A 100 -3.83 -11.44 10.07
N VAL A 101 -2.64 -10.85 10.12
CA VAL A 101 -2.18 -9.86 9.16
C VAL A 101 -0.73 -10.15 8.79
N SER A 102 -0.49 -10.26 7.50
CA SER A 102 0.85 -10.28 6.93
C SER A 102 1.26 -8.86 6.56
N ILE A 103 2.47 -8.47 6.92
CA ILE A 103 3.04 -7.15 6.65
C ILE A 103 4.46 -7.28 6.12
N ALA A 104 4.79 -6.46 5.13
CA ALA A 104 6.15 -6.34 4.61
C ALA A 104 6.50 -4.87 4.37
N ASP A 105 7.76 -4.50 4.58
CA ASP A 105 8.25 -3.16 4.30
C ASP A 105 9.36 -3.18 3.24
N SER A 106 9.39 -2.16 2.39
CA SER A 106 10.36 -2.09 1.30
C SER A 106 11.70 -1.46 1.71
N LEU A 107 11.89 -1.07 2.97
CA LEU A 107 13.16 -0.53 3.46
C LEU A 107 14.09 -1.65 3.93
N THR A 108 13.58 -2.55 4.77
CA THR A 108 14.34 -3.67 5.32
C THR A 108 14.04 -4.99 4.63
N GLU A 109 13.00 -5.03 3.79
CA GLU A 109 12.47 -6.24 3.15
C GLU A 109 11.98 -7.29 4.17
N ALA A 110 11.81 -6.89 5.43
CA ALA A 110 11.32 -7.78 6.46
C ALA A 110 9.84 -8.12 6.24
N VAL A 111 9.51 -9.38 6.45
CA VAL A 111 8.14 -9.90 6.39
C VAL A 111 7.76 -10.40 7.78
N ARG A 112 6.58 -9.99 8.25
CA ARG A 112 6.00 -10.48 9.52
C ARG A 112 4.58 -10.94 9.30
N CYS A 113 4.18 -11.97 10.01
CA CYS A 113 2.78 -12.40 10.11
C CYS A 113 2.40 -12.38 11.59
N PHE A 114 1.39 -11.57 11.92
CA PHE A 114 0.80 -11.54 13.24
C PHE A 114 -0.46 -12.39 13.22
N VAL A 115 -0.65 -13.20 14.27
CA VAL A 115 -1.84 -14.04 14.46
C VAL A 115 -2.32 -13.81 15.87
N ASN A 116 -3.58 -13.41 16.03
CA ASN A 116 -4.16 -13.14 17.35
C ASN A 116 -5.67 -13.35 17.33
N ALA A 117 -6.19 -13.95 18.40
CA ALA A 117 -7.63 -14.17 18.54
C ALA A 117 -8.40 -12.91 18.97
N ASP A 118 -7.70 -11.93 19.53
CA ASP A 118 -8.25 -10.60 19.83
C ASP A 118 -7.92 -9.63 18.68
N PRO A 119 -8.93 -9.17 17.91
CA PRO A 119 -8.75 -8.19 16.84
C PRO A 119 -8.02 -6.92 17.28
N LYS A 120 -8.27 -6.44 18.50
CA LYS A 120 -7.65 -5.21 18.99
C LYS A 120 -6.16 -5.41 19.28
N ALA A 121 -5.79 -6.55 19.87
CA ALA A 121 -4.41 -6.92 20.07
C ALA A 121 -3.68 -7.13 18.73
N LEU A 122 -4.32 -7.80 17.76
CA LEU A 122 -3.79 -7.97 16.39
C LEU A 122 -3.43 -6.63 15.75
N LEU A 123 -4.34 -5.65 15.83
CA LEU A 123 -4.11 -4.31 15.28
C LEU A 123 -3.05 -3.53 16.07
N THR A 124 -2.97 -3.75 17.38
CA THR A 124 -1.93 -3.12 18.21
C THR A 124 -0.54 -3.61 17.80
N ASP A 125 -0.37 -4.91 17.58
CA ASP A 125 0.90 -5.50 17.12
C ASP A 125 1.28 -4.99 15.73
N MET A 126 0.32 -4.96 14.79
CA MET A 126 0.52 -4.42 13.45
C MET A 126 0.95 -2.95 13.48
N LEU A 127 0.20 -2.10 14.20
CA LEU A 127 0.44 -0.65 14.22
C LEU A 127 1.73 -0.30 14.95
N LYS A 128 2.12 -1.08 15.97
CA LYS A 128 3.43 -0.96 16.61
C LYS A 128 4.56 -1.24 15.63
N TYR A 129 4.46 -2.32 14.87
CA TYR A 129 5.45 -2.63 13.83
C TYR A 129 5.53 -1.51 12.78
N ILE A 130 4.39 -1.03 12.30
CA ILE A 130 4.33 0.09 11.34
C ILE A 130 5.02 1.32 11.92
N ALA A 131 4.74 1.68 13.18
CA ALA A 131 5.32 2.84 13.82
C ALA A 131 6.86 2.72 13.92
N ASP A 132 7.37 1.55 14.29
CA ASP A 132 8.81 1.29 14.41
C ASP A 132 9.51 1.44 13.04
N VAL A 133 8.96 0.82 11.99
CA VAL A 133 9.51 0.92 10.63
C VAL A 133 9.34 2.32 10.04
N ALA A 134 8.22 2.99 10.36
CA ALA A 134 7.95 4.32 9.84
C ALA A 134 9.02 5.33 10.27
N VAL A 135 9.58 5.20 11.48
CA VAL A 135 10.69 6.06 11.93
C VAL A 135 11.90 5.94 11.02
N GLU A 136 12.28 4.74 10.62
CA GLU A 136 13.44 4.51 9.73
C GLU A 136 13.15 5.01 8.31
N ILE A 137 11.94 4.80 7.79
CA ILE A 137 11.53 5.34 6.49
C ILE A 137 11.51 6.88 6.51
N GLN A 138 11.00 7.49 7.58
CA GLN A 138 11.00 8.95 7.75
C GLN A 138 12.44 9.51 7.77
N LYS A 139 13.35 8.82 8.46
CA LYS A 139 14.77 9.20 8.50
C LYS A 139 15.38 9.18 7.11
N TYR A 140 15.16 8.10 6.35
CA TYR A 140 15.58 7.99 4.95
C TYR A 140 14.99 9.14 4.10
N ASN A 141 13.69 9.43 4.25
CA ASN A 141 13.01 10.50 3.52
C ASN A 141 13.62 11.88 3.83
N VAL A 142 13.94 12.16 5.10
CA VAL A 142 14.56 13.42 5.51
C VAL A 142 15.96 13.56 4.93
N GLU A 143 16.74 12.47 4.91
CA GLU A 143 18.08 12.45 4.30
C GLU A 143 18.00 12.67 2.78
N LYS A 144 17.13 11.93 2.07
CA LYS A 144 16.90 12.08 0.63
C LYS A 144 16.57 13.53 0.23
N TYR A 145 15.78 14.22 1.04
CA TYR A 145 15.33 15.59 0.77
C TYR A 145 16.06 16.67 1.58
N GLU A 146 17.21 16.34 2.19
CA GLU A 146 17.91 17.24 3.11
C GLU A 146 18.32 18.55 2.42
N THR A 147 18.87 18.48 1.21
CA THR A 147 19.25 19.66 0.41
C THR A 147 18.07 20.62 0.23
N LEU A 148 16.89 20.09 -0.12
CA LEU A 148 15.67 20.88 -0.28
C LEU A 148 15.24 21.52 1.04
N LEU A 149 15.23 20.74 2.13
CA LEU A 149 14.86 21.22 3.46
C LEU A 149 15.78 22.37 3.92
N ARG A 150 17.09 22.23 3.74
CA ARG A 150 18.09 23.27 4.04
C ARG A 150 17.86 24.54 3.23
N ILE A 151 17.60 24.42 1.93
CA ILE A 151 17.30 25.58 1.06
C ILE A 151 16.02 26.29 1.52
N ILE A 152 14.96 25.56 1.85
CA ILE A 152 13.70 26.13 2.35
C ILE A 152 13.95 26.92 3.65
N ILE A 153 14.67 26.31 4.61
CA ILE A 153 15.02 26.96 5.89
C ILE A 153 15.85 28.22 5.63
N ASN A 154 16.84 28.19 4.75
CA ASN A 154 17.67 29.37 4.47
C ASN A 154 16.87 30.48 3.81
N THR A 155 16.01 30.15 2.86
CA THR A 155 15.25 31.12 2.09
C THR A 155 14.19 31.82 2.95
N TYR A 156 13.32 31.05 3.60
CA TYR A 156 12.13 31.60 4.29
C TYR A 156 12.24 31.56 5.82
N GLY A 157 13.13 30.74 6.35
CA GLY A 157 13.21 30.44 7.78
C GLY A 157 11.99 29.66 8.28
N LEU A 158 12.10 29.14 9.50
CA LEU A 158 11.03 28.39 10.17
C LEU A 158 10.07 29.35 10.89
N THR A 159 9.44 30.25 10.13
CA THR A 159 8.50 31.23 10.68
C THR A 159 7.16 30.57 11.02
N GLY A 160 6.69 30.74 12.27
CA GLY A 160 5.40 30.20 12.71
C GLY A 160 5.37 28.68 12.84
N VAL A 161 6.54 28.05 12.89
CA VAL A 161 6.70 26.62 13.20
C VAL A 161 6.81 26.47 14.71
N GLU A 162 6.12 25.48 15.27
CA GLU A 162 6.23 25.15 16.68
C GLU A 162 7.52 24.36 16.91
N ILE A 163 8.54 25.03 17.45
CA ILE A 163 9.82 24.43 17.78
C ILE A 163 9.91 24.31 19.30
N PRO A 164 10.05 23.09 19.87
CA PRO A 164 10.14 22.91 21.31
C PRO A 164 11.24 23.77 21.98
N GLY A 165 10.82 24.55 22.98
CA GLY A 165 11.71 25.43 23.74
C GLY A 165 12.23 26.65 22.98
N ALA A 166 11.70 26.97 21.80
CA ALA A 166 12.03 28.18 21.06
C ALA A 166 10.95 29.25 21.22
N ASN A 167 11.34 30.53 21.14
CA ASN A 167 10.39 31.64 21.20
C ASN A 167 9.45 31.62 19.99
N LEU A 168 8.15 31.62 20.26
CA LEU A 168 7.09 31.81 19.26
C LEU A 168 7.24 33.17 18.58
N GLY A 169 6.96 33.24 17.27
CA GLY A 169 7.01 34.47 16.49
C GLY A 169 8.40 34.90 16.00
N LYS A 170 9.48 34.20 16.38
CA LYS A 170 10.81 34.37 15.80
C LYS A 170 10.99 33.49 14.57
N THR A 171 11.71 33.99 13.57
CA THR A 171 12.14 33.23 12.40
C THR A 171 13.54 32.66 12.65
N TYR A 172 13.68 31.33 12.49
CA TYR A 172 14.96 30.62 12.63
C TYR A 172 15.49 30.17 11.27
N LYS A 173 16.80 30.30 11.05
CA LYS A 173 17.54 29.93 9.84
C LYS A 173 18.38 28.67 10.08
N TRP A 174 19.06 28.18 9.04
CA TRP A 174 19.84 26.95 9.13
C TRP A 174 20.94 27.06 10.18
N ASN A 175 21.59 28.22 10.31
CA ASN A 175 22.63 28.43 11.31
C ASN A 175 22.13 28.25 12.74
N ASP A 176 20.87 28.62 13.04
CA ASP A 176 20.27 28.37 14.36
C ASP A 176 20.10 26.85 14.59
N VAL A 177 19.60 26.15 13.57
CA VAL A 177 19.40 24.68 13.61
C VAL A 177 20.73 23.94 13.77
N ASP A 178 21.74 24.32 12.99
CA ASP A 178 23.09 23.75 13.05
C ASP A 178 23.76 24.01 14.42
N SER A 179 23.57 25.20 15.00
CA SER A 179 24.03 25.49 16.37
C SER A 179 23.37 24.57 17.39
N TRP A 180 22.04 24.40 17.33
CA TRP A 180 21.32 23.52 18.25
C TRP A 180 21.75 22.06 18.16
N ILE A 181 22.07 21.58 16.95
CA ILE A 181 22.60 20.23 16.76
C ILE A 181 24.01 20.12 17.38
N LYS A 182 24.89 21.10 17.12
CA LYS A 182 26.27 21.14 17.68
C LYS A 182 26.30 21.28 19.21
N GLU A 183 25.35 22.00 19.77
CA GLU A 183 25.15 22.17 21.22
C GLU A 183 24.52 20.92 21.88
N GLY A 184 24.11 19.92 21.09
CA GLY A 184 23.50 18.69 21.59
C GLY A 184 22.03 18.83 21.99
N LYS A 185 21.34 19.91 21.62
CA LYS A 185 19.89 20.06 21.83
C LYS A 185 19.09 19.04 20.99
N TYR A 186 19.63 18.68 19.82
CA TYR A 186 19.12 17.61 18.95
C TYR A 186 20.28 16.73 18.50
N SER A 187 20.11 15.40 18.52
CA SER A 187 21.16 14.45 18.13
C SER A 187 21.44 14.44 16.62
N SER A 188 20.47 14.83 15.80
CA SER A 188 20.60 14.90 14.34
C SER A 188 19.62 15.90 13.74
N PHE A 189 19.77 16.19 12.44
CA PHE A 189 18.77 16.98 11.72
C PHE A 189 17.41 16.27 11.62
N PHE A 190 17.41 14.93 11.58
CA PHE A 190 16.18 14.14 11.63
C PHE A 190 15.44 14.34 12.97
N ASP A 191 16.16 14.28 14.10
CA ASP A 191 15.54 14.48 15.42
C ASP A 191 14.98 15.90 15.56
N PHE A 192 15.70 16.88 15.04
CA PHE A 192 15.18 18.25 14.92
C PHE A 192 13.91 18.28 14.07
N HIS A 193 13.94 17.73 12.85
CA HIS A 193 12.81 17.69 11.92
C HIS A 193 11.56 17.04 12.54
N ARG A 194 11.75 15.92 13.23
CA ARG A 194 10.68 15.17 13.90
C ARG A 194 10.02 15.98 15.02
N SER A 195 10.79 16.82 15.71
CA SER A 195 10.29 17.66 16.81
C SER A 195 9.38 18.82 16.38
N LEU A 196 9.35 19.14 15.09
CA LEU A 196 8.63 20.31 14.58
C LEU A 196 7.12 20.08 14.49
N GLY A 197 6.35 20.95 15.15
CA GLY A 197 4.91 21.05 14.99
C GLY A 197 4.52 22.10 13.95
N PHE A 198 3.43 21.88 13.21
CA PHE A 198 2.89 22.84 12.24
C PHE A 198 1.43 23.13 12.53
N GLY A 199 1.11 24.43 12.59
CA GLY A 199 -0.27 24.91 12.60
C GLY A 199 -0.96 24.76 11.23
N LYS A 200 -2.17 25.35 11.11
CA LYS A 200 -3.00 25.23 9.90
C LYS A 200 -2.39 25.86 8.63
N ASN A 201 -1.47 26.82 8.78
CA ASN A 201 -0.80 27.47 7.66
C ASN A 201 0.39 26.64 7.17
N ARG A 202 0.30 26.10 5.96
CA ARG A 202 1.35 25.24 5.40
C ARG A 202 2.36 26.04 4.60
N SER A 203 3.41 26.47 5.31
CA SER A 203 4.69 26.88 4.70
C SER A 203 5.22 25.77 3.78
N ASP A 204 6.16 26.10 2.89
CA ASP A 204 6.80 25.09 2.03
C ASP A 204 7.42 23.95 2.84
N TYR A 205 8.03 24.26 3.99
CA TYR A 205 8.57 23.26 4.91
C TYR A 205 7.46 22.35 5.46
N GLY A 206 6.35 22.92 5.93
CA GLY A 206 5.22 22.13 6.42
C GLY A 206 4.59 21.25 5.34
N ARG A 207 4.58 21.71 4.07
CA ARG A 207 4.09 20.92 2.94
C ARG A 207 4.96 19.70 2.68
N ILE A 208 6.29 19.87 2.62
CA ILE A 208 7.20 18.73 2.41
C ILE A 208 7.23 17.81 3.63
N LYS A 209 7.33 18.36 4.85
CA LYS A 209 7.35 17.56 6.08
C LYS A 209 6.16 16.61 6.17
N GLN A 210 4.94 17.06 5.86
CA GLN A 210 3.79 16.15 5.85
C GLN A 210 3.98 14.96 4.89
N GLN A 211 4.63 15.16 3.74
CA GLN A 211 4.89 14.05 2.80
C GLN A 211 5.99 13.12 3.30
N LEU A 212 7.03 13.65 3.97
CA LEU A 212 8.14 12.85 4.50
C LEU A 212 7.74 12.06 5.75
N ASP A 213 6.90 12.65 6.59
CA ASP A 213 6.42 12.06 7.84
C ASP A 213 5.41 10.93 7.61
N GLN A 214 4.51 11.07 6.62
CA GLN A 214 3.40 10.13 6.43
C GLN A 214 3.79 8.97 5.50
N VAL A 215 4.30 7.90 6.10
CA VAL A 215 4.72 6.68 5.38
C VAL A 215 3.54 6.01 4.68
N PRO A 216 3.63 5.70 3.37
CA PRO A 216 2.59 4.96 2.66
C PRO A 216 2.46 3.52 3.18
N VAL A 217 1.25 3.13 3.56
CA VAL A 217 0.89 1.77 3.99
C VAL A 217 -0.21 1.25 3.08
N PHE A 218 0.11 0.28 2.23
CA PHE A 218 -0.75 -0.16 1.14
C PHE A 218 -1.42 -1.50 1.41
N GLY A 219 -2.72 -1.57 1.19
CA GLY A 219 -3.44 -2.82 1.00
C GLY A 219 -3.95 -2.95 -0.42
N PHE A 220 -4.40 -4.14 -0.81
CA PHE A 220 -5.00 -4.38 -2.12
C PHE A 220 -6.50 -4.64 -2.00
N ASN A 221 -7.33 -3.74 -2.52
CA ASN A 221 -8.78 -3.74 -2.32
C ASN A 221 -9.17 -3.60 -0.82
N SER A 222 -8.26 -3.03 -0.03
CA SER A 222 -8.41 -2.88 1.42
C SER A 222 -9.50 -1.89 1.80
N GLY A 223 -9.73 -0.86 0.99
CA GLY A 223 -10.76 0.13 1.24
C GLY A 223 -12.18 -0.45 1.27
N ARG A 224 -12.38 -1.57 0.56
CA ARG A 224 -13.66 -2.30 0.49
C ARG A 224 -13.72 -3.46 1.46
N TYR A 225 -12.62 -4.18 1.67
CA TYR A 225 -12.58 -5.37 2.52
C TYR A 225 -11.88 -5.10 3.85
N ASP A 226 -10.54 -5.04 3.85
CA ASP A 226 -9.73 -5.03 5.09
C ASP A 226 -10.12 -3.90 6.05
N ILE A 227 -10.28 -2.67 5.55
CA ILE A 227 -10.70 -1.54 6.39
C ILE A 227 -12.09 -1.78 6.98
N ASN A 228 -13.02 -2.39 6.24
CA ASN A 228 -14.34 -2.71 6.79
C ASN A 228 -14.29 -3.85 7.82
N LEU A 229 -13.34 -4.77 7.67
CA LEU A 229 -13.08 -5.85 8.62
C LEU A 229 -12.55 -5.30 9.95
N ILE A 230 -11.67 -4.29 9.92
CA ILE A 230 -10.93 -3.84 11.12
C ILE A 230 -11.39 -2.49 11.69
N LYS A 231 -12.24 -1.73 11.00
CA LYS A 231 -12.59 -0.34 11.39
C LYS A 231 -13.19 -0.19 12.79
N SER A 232 -13.83 -1.22 13.35
CA SER A 232 -14.38 -1.19 14.72
C SER A 232 -13.29 -0.88 15.73
N ASP A 233 -12.14 -1.53 15.57
CA ASP A 233 -11.02 -1.47 16.51
C ASP A 233 -9.91 -0.54 16.02
N LEU A 234 -9.77 -0.36 14.69
CA LEU A 234 -8.74 0.46 14.08
C LEU A 234 -8.67 1.87 14.66
N PHE A 235 -9.80 2.58 14.73
CA PHE A 235 -9.83 3.95 15.27
C PHE A 235 -9.62 3.99 16.77
N ALA A 236 -9.96 2.91 17.49
CA ALA A 236 -9.69 2.79 18.92
C ALA A 236 -8.20 2.56 19.21
N VAL A 237 -7.49 1.82 18.34
CA VAL A 237 -6.04 1.57 18.49
C VAL A 237 -5.21 2.76 17.98
N ILE A 238 -5.58 3.37 16.86
CA ILE A 238 -4.90 4.57 16.35
C ILE A 238 -5.07 5.75 17.32
N GLY A 239 -6.25 5.86 17.94
CA GLY A 239 -6.65 7.02 18.71
C GLY A 239 -7.12 8.17 17.82
N THR A 240 -8.30 8.73 18.11
CA THR A 240 -8.94 9.73 17.25
C THR A 240 -8.10 11.00 17.05
N ASP A 241 -7.29 11.37 18.04
CA ASP A 241 -6.43 12.57 18.00
C ASP A 241 -5.24 12.44 17.03
N ASN A 242 -4.83 11.20 16.75
CA ASN A 242 -3.76 10.90 15.81
C ASN A 242 -4.25 10.93 14.35
N VAL A 243 -5.55 10.82 14.10
CA VAL A 243 -6.14 10.86 12.75
C VAL A 243 -6.10 12.29 12.21
N LYS A 244 -5.38 12.49 11.10
CA LYS A 244 -5.26 13.79 10.41
C LYS A 244 -6.29 13.97 9.30
N SER A 245 -6.62 12.90 8.57
CA SER A 245 -7.65 12.95 7.55
C SER A 245 -8.16 11.56 7.18
N VAL A 246 -9.44 11.45 6.86
CA VAL A 246 -10.04 10.25 6.28
C VAL A 246 -10.76 10.64 5.00
N ILE A 247 -10.46 9.95 3.89
CA ILE A 247 -11.13 10.13 2.60
C ILE A 247 -11.88 8.86 2.28
N LYS A 248 -13.19 8.97 2.05
CA LYS A 248 -14.08 7.85 1.72
C LYS A 248 -14.97 8.23 0.54
N ASN A 249 -14.90 7.49 -0.57
CA ASN A 249 -15.80 7.64 -1.71
C ASN A 249 -15.71 6.47 -2.72
N PRO A 250 -16.68 5.54 -2.82
CA PRO A 250 -17.63 5.12 -1.78
C PRO A 250 -16.97 4.26 -0.68
N SER A 251 -15.80 3.70 -0.97
CA SER A 251 -14.92 2.94 -0.07
C SER A 251 -13.88 3.84 0.60
N TYR A 252 -13.21 3.36 1.64
CA TYR A 252 -12.08 4.08 2.23
C TYR A 252 -10.96 4.19 1.21
N MET A 253 -10.57 5.41 0.86
CA MET A 253 -9.49 5.68 -0.09
C MET A 253 -8.19 6.02 0.62
N CYS A 254 -8.29 6.68 1.78
CA CYS A 254 -7.14 7.09 2.58
C CYS A 254 -7.53 7.25 4.05
N ILE A 255 -6.70 6.73 4.95
CA ILE A 255 -6.70 7.07 6.38
C ILE A 255 -5.28 7.56 6.70
N ALA A 256 -5.15 8.84 7.03
CA ALA A 256 -3.86 9.45 7.33
C ALA A 256 -3.75 9.79 8.81
N THR A 257 -2.64 9.41 9.43
CA THR A 257 -2.21 9.82 10.78
C THR A 257 -1.07 10.83 10.67
N SER A 258 -0.37 11.13 11.76
CA SER A 258 0.85 11.95 11.70
C SER A 258 2.00 11.26 10.97
N ASP A 259 2.07 9.93 11.05
CA ASP A 259 3.23 9.10 10.72
C ASP A 259 2.97 8.09 9.59
N MET A 260 1.71 7.84 9.22
CA MET A 260 1.37 6.95 8.13
C MET A 260 0.16 7.41 7.32
N LYS A 261 0.03 6.84 6.12
CA LYS A 261 -1.12 6.94 5.23
C LYS A 261 -1.49 5.55 4.78
N MET A 262 -2.58 5.02 5.32
CA MET A 262 -3.18 3.79 4.82
C MET A 262 -3.90 4.07 3.50
N LEU A 263 -3.47 3.41 2.44
CA LEU A 263 -3.92 3.59 1.07
C LEU A 263 -4.32 2.25 0.46
N ASP A 264 -5.18 2.31 -0.56
CA ASP A 264 -5.59 1.13 -1.32
C ASP A 264 -5.03 1.24 -2.74
N ILE A 265 -4.17 0.28 -3.11
CA ILE A 265 -3.54 0.20 -4.44
C ILE A 265 -4.60 0.06 -5.54
N SER A 266 -5.76 -0.54 -5.24
CA SER A 266 -6.82 -0.74 -6.22
C SER A 266 -7.35 0.57 -6.83
N ASN A 267 -7.16 1.70 -6.16
CA ASN A 267 -7.51 3.04 -6.68
C ASN A 267 -6.54 3.57 -7.76
N ASN A 268 -5.35 2.97 -7.89
CA ASN A 268 -4.30 3.41 -8.80
C ASN A 268 -4.08 2.42 -9.96
N VAL A 269 -4.88 1.35 -10.01
CA VAL A 269 -4.85 0.34 -11.06
C VAL A 269 -6.21 0.30 -11.78
N PRO A 270 -6.28 -0.27 -13.00
CA PRO A 270 -7.53 -0.35 -13.74
C PRO A 270 -8.63 -1.07 -12.95
N ALA A 271 -9.87 -0.63 -13.14
CA ALA A 271 -11.02 -1.26 -12.51
C ALA A 271 -11.09 -2.76 -12.85
N GLY A 272 -11.39 -3.59 -11.84
CA GLY A 272 -11.45 -5.04 -12.01
C GLY A 272 -10.10 -5.75 -12.03
N THR A 273 -8.98 -5.03 -11.79
CA THR A 273 -7.67 -5.67 -11.63
C THR A 273 -7.64 -6.47 -10.33
N SER A 274 -7.51 -7.80 -10.44
CA SER A 274 -7.24 -8.66 -9.30
C SER A 274 -5.77 -8.57 -8.89
N TYR A 275 -5.46 -8.97 -7.65
CA TYR A 275 -4.08 -9.01 -7.16
C TYR A 275 -3.20 -9.92 -8.02
N ASP A 276 -3.71 -11.10 -8.38
CA ASP A 276 -3.03 -12.05 -9.27
C ASP A 276 -2.72 -11.46 -10.65
N LYS A 277 -3.68 -10.73 -11.25
CA LYS A 277 -3.48 -10.05 -12.54
C LYS A 277 -2.47 -8.91 -12.41
N TYR A 278 -2.52 -8.16 -11.31
CA TYR A 278 -1.54 -7.12 -11.00
C TYR A 278 -0.14 -7.72 -10.98
N LEU A 279 0.10 -8.75 -10.16
CA LEU A 279 1.40 -9.42 -10.07
C LEU A 279 1.87 -9.98 -11.41
N THR A 280 1.00 -10.70 -12.13
CA THR A 280 1.36 -11.32 -13.41
C THR A 280 1.73 -10.28 -14.47
N THR A 281 1.08 -9.11 -14.45
CA THR A 281 1.40 -8.00 -15.38
C THR A 281 2.82 -7.48 -15.19
N TYR A 282 3.28 -7.32 -13.95
CA TYR A 282 4.59 -6.75 -13.65
C TYR A 282 5.72 -7.80 -13.56
N LEU A 283 5.40 -9.02 -13.11
CA LEU A 283 6.39 -10.09 -12.91
C LEU A 283 6.44 -11.08 -14.08
N GLY A 284 5.49 -11.03 -15.01
CA GLY A 284 5.46 -11.90 -16.19
C GLY A 284 5.11 -13.36 -15.89
N GLY A 285 4.56 -13.64 -14.70
CA GLY A 285 4.14 -14.97 -14.24
C GLY A 285 5.29 -15.93 -13.89
N CYS A 286 4.95 -17.06 -13.26
CA CYS A 286 5.93 -18.08 -12.90
C CYS A 286 6.38 -18.89 -14.12
N LYS A 287 7.67 -18.80 -14.48
CA LYS A 287 8.28 -19.57 -15.59
C LYS A 287 9.12 -20.77 -15.14
N CYS A 288 9.26 -21.00 -13.84
CA CYS A 288 10.09 -22.09 -13.31
C CYS A 288 9.42 -23.45 -13.46
N ASP A 289 10.21 -24.50 -13.65
CA ASP A 289 9.74 -25.88 -13.73
C ASP A 289 9.34 -26.44 -12.35
N ASP A 290 10.12 -26.12 -11.32
CA ASP A 290 9.79 -26.46 -9.93
C ASP A 290 8.73 -25.50 -9.39
N LYS A 291 7.47 -25.84 -9.67
CA LYS A 291 6.31 -25.13 -9.16
C LYS A 291 6.09 -25.33 -7.67
N VAL A 292 6.76 -26.26 -6.97
CA VAL A 292 6.58 -26.38 -5.52
C VAL A 292 7.48 -25.36 -4.82
N ARG A 293 8.78 -25.31 -5.15
CA ARG A 293 9.73 -24.42 -4.46
C ARG A 293 9.79 -23.00 -5.02
N CYS A 294 9.33 -22.74 -6.26
CA CYS A 294 9.44 -21.38 -6.80
C CYS A 294 8.56 -20.38 -6.05
N VAL A 295 9.11 -19.20 -5.76
CA VAL A 295 8.37 -18.05 -5.23
C VAL A 295 8.01 -17.01 -6.31
N CYS A 296 8.58 -17.17 -7.51
CA CYS A 296 8.58 -16.23 -8.65
C CYS A 296 7.22 -15.88 -9.27
N GLY A 297 6.17 -16.63 -8.95
CA GLY A 297 4.80 -16.27 -9.33
C GLY A 297 3.83 -16.74 -8.27
N LEU A 298 4.22 -16.61 -7.00
CA LEU A 298 3.27 -16.69 -5.92
C LEU A 298 2.27 -15.55 -6.08
N GLY A 299 0.99 -15.93 -6.16
CA GLY A 299 -0.14 -15.01 -6.13
C GLY A 299 -0.54 -14.70 -4.70
N LYS A 300 -1.84 -14.50 -4.47
CA LYS A 300 -2.37 -14.37 -3.10
C LYS A 300 -2.08 -15.65 -2.31
N GLY A 301 -1.79 -15.50 -1.01
CA GLY A 301 -1.64 -16.62 -0.07
C GLY A 301 -2.84 -17.55 -0.08
N LEU A 302 -2.61 -18.83 0.23
CA LEU A 302 -3.65 -19.84 0.30
C LEU A 302 -4.21 -19.85 1.72
N PHE A 303 -5.46 -19.42 1.88
CA PHE A 303 -6.14 -19.42 3.17
C PHE A 303 -7.43 -20.26 3.09
N PRO A 304 -7.59 -21.31 3.93
CA PRO A 304 -8.73 -22.23 3.86
C PRO A 304 -9.96 -21.64 4.58
N TYR A 305 -10.57 -20.62 3.96
CA TYR A 305 -11.67 -19.83 4.56
C TYR A 305 -12.83 -20.67 5.10
N GLU A 306 -13.19 -21.75 4.41
CA GLU A 306 -14.33 -22.60 4.80
C GLU A 306 -14.00 -23.59 5.92
N TYR A 307 -12.72 -23.85 6.14
CA TYR A 307 -12.23 -24.65 7.26
C TYR A 307 -12.05 -23.79 8.52
N PHE A 308 -11.51 -22.57 8.33
CA PHE A 308 -11.27 -21.59 9.40
C PHE A 308 -12.56 -20.90 9.87
N THR A 309 -13.35 -21.64 10.66
CA THR A 309 -14.64 -21.18 11.22
C THR A 309 -14.58 -20.84 12.71
N SER A 310 -13.47 -21.17 13.38
CA SER A 310 -13.23 -20.84 14.79
C SER A 310 -11.74 -20.67 15.09
N PHE A 311 -11.41 -19.99 16.19
CA PHE A 311 -10.01 -19.82 16.62
C PHE A 311 -9.35 -21.12 17.09
N ASN A 312 -10.12 -22.14 17.46
CA ASN A 312 -9.55 -23.43 17.90
C ASN A 312 -8.74 -24.12 16.79
N VAL A 313 -9.06 -23.84 15.53
CA VAL A 313 -8.35 -24.35 14.35
C VAL A 313 -6.88 -23.90 14.35
N LEU A 314 -6.55 -22.75 14.97
CA LEU A 314 -5.17 -22.29 15.11
C LEU A 314 -4.30 -23.20 15.98
N ASN A 315 -4.90 -24.06 16.81
CA ASN A 315 -4.17 -24.98 17.68
C ASN A 315 -3.92 -26.34 17.04
N GLU A 316 -4.43 -26.56 15.82
CA GLU A 316 -4.19 -27.80 15.07
C GLU A 316 -2.73 -27.84 14.58
N ASP A 317 -2.12 -29.02 14.63
CA ASP A 317 -0.72 -29.26 14.28
C ASP A 317 -0.55 -29.88 12.88
N GLN A 318 -1.65 -30.05 12.16
CA GLN A 318 -1.69 -30.64 10.82
C GLN A 318 -2.36 -29.70 9.82
N VAL A 319 -1.85 -29.69 8.60
CA VAL A 319 -2.51 -29.00 7.48
C VAL A 319 -3.84 -29.70 7.19
N PRO A 320 -4.94 -28.96 7.02
CA PRO A 320 -6.24 -29.56 6.73
C PRO A 320 -6.21 -30.32 5.41
N ALA A 321 -7.07 -31.33 5.28
CA ALA A 321 -7.19 -32.08 4.05
C ALA A 321 -7.41 -31.16 2.83
N LYS A 322 -6.85 -31.51 1.68
CA LYS A 322 -6.91 -30.73 0.44
C LYS A 322 -8.31 -30.19 0.11
N SER A 323 -9.34 -31.01 0.26
CA SER A 323 -10.75 -30.64 0.00
C SER A 323 -11.31 -29.56 0.92
N ALA A 324 -10.72 -29.36 2.09
CA ALA A 324 -11.11 -28.31 3.03
C ALA A 324 -10.53 -26.93 2.65
N ILE A 325 -9.56 -26.88 1.74
CA ILE A 325 -8.98 -25.64 1.20
C ILE A 325 -9.73 -25.17 -0.06
N ASP A 326 -10.51 -26.05 -0.70
CA ASP A 326 -11.32 -25.70 -1.86
C ASP A 326 -12.33 -24.58 -1.52
N SER A 327 -12.54 -23.65 -2.45
CA SER A 327 -13.47 -22.54 -2.27
C SER A 327 -14.77 -22.80 -3.01
N LYS A 328 -15.86 -23.01 -2.29
CA LYS A 328 -17.23 -23.07 -2.85
C LYS A 328 -17.64 -21.71 -3.39
N LEU A 329 -17.26 -20.61 -2.71
CA LEU A 329 -17.59 -19.24 -3.15
C LEU A 329 -17.04 -18.95 -4.56
N ARG A 330 -15.79 -19.34 -4.83
CA ARG A 330 -15.15 -19.13 -6.15
C ARG A 330 -15.32 -20.33 -7.10
N GLY A 331 -15.83 -21.46 -6.61
CA GLY A 331 -15.86 -22.72 -7.35
C GLY A 331 -14.47 -23.24 -7.72
N SER A 332 -13.44 -22.90 -6.95
CA SER A 332 -12.04 -23.19 -7.27
C SER A 332 -11.48 -24.31 -6.38
N LYS A 333 -10.68 -25.19 -6.98
CA LYS A 333 -9.94 -26.25 -6.27
C LYS A 333 -8.47 -25.93 -6.17
N ILE A 334 -7.83 -26.34 -5.07
CA ILE A 334 -6.37 -26.23 -4.93
C ILE A 334 -5.66 -27.28 -5.81
N SER A 335 -4.55 -26.90 -6.45
CA SER A 335 -3.71 -27.85 -7.20
C SER A 335 -2.87 -28.72 -6.25
N ASP A 336 -2.40 -29.88 -6.72
CA ASP A 336 -1.50 -30.73 -5.91
C ASP A 336 -0.21 -30.00 -5.54
N GLU A 337 0.36 -29.24 -6.48
CA GLU A 337 1.58 -28.43 -6.25
C GLU A 337 1.38 -27.37 -5.15
N ASN A 338 0.24 -26.69 -5.15
CA ASN A 338 -0.09 -25.69 -4.14
C ASN A 338 -0.43 -26.31 -2.78
N TYR A 339 -1.00 -27.51 -2.77
CA TYR A 339 -1.24 -28.25 -1.53
C TYR A 339 0.08 -28.75 -0.92
N GLU A 340 1.02 -29.22 -1.75
CA GLU A 340 2.33 -29.64 -1.27
C GLU A 340 3.17 -28.47 -0.73
N ARG A 341 2.95 -27.26 -1.25
CA ARG A 341 3.58 -26.04 -0.75
C ARG A 341 3.17 -25.62 0.67
N VAL A 342 1.96 -25.96 1.08
CA VAL A 342 1.43 -25.56 2.40
C VAL A 342 1.73 -26.59 3.49
N LYS A 343 2.22 -27.77 3.12
CA LYS A 343 2.81 -28.75 4.04
C LYS A 343 4.23 -28.35 4.41
#